data_AF-A0A2I0A4M8-F1
#
_entry.id   AF-A0A2I0A4M8-F1
#
_cell.length_a   1.000
_cell.length_b   1.000
_cell.length_c   1.000
_cell.angle_alpha   90.00
_cell.angle_beta   90.00
_cell.angle_gamma   90.00
#
_symmetry.space_group_name_H-M   'P 1'
#
loop_
_entity.id
_entity.type
_entity.pdbx_description
1 polymer ?
#
loop_
_entity_poly.entity_id
_entity_poly.type
_entity_poly.pdbx_seq_one_letter_code
_entity_poly.pdbx_strand_id
1 'polypeptide(L)'
;MEEVKLIIAEEGSFELNQAQTFDINWDPFDDSIDDPVINNTTSSTYVAKYIRAVTEPLLVPHFGEQIMDDLFSRYAKNVATHMLKKTCKYATFILSLKLKGKSAI
;
A
#
# COMPACT_ATOMS: atom_id res chain seq x y z
N MET A 1 13.30 -2.57 -2.41
CA MET A 1 14.29 -1.50 -2.11
C MET A 1 15.48 -1.55 -3.06
N GLU A 2 16.10 -2.71 -3.30
CA GLU A 2 17.28 -2.79 -4.18
C GLU A 2 17.01 -2.30 -5.61
N GLU A 3 15.88 -2.71 -6.22
CA GLU A 3 15.47 -2.20 -7.54
C GLU A 3 15.35 -0.66 -7.58
N VAL A 4 14.78 -0.07 -6.53
CA VAL A 4 14.60 1.39 -6.45
C VAL A 4 15.95 2.10 -6.35
N LYS A 5 16.88 1.57 -5.54
CA LYS A 5 18.25 2.12 -5.43
C LYS A 5 19.02 2.01 -6.75
N LEU A 6 18.86 0.89 -7.45
CA LEU A 6 19.48 0.68 -8.77
C LEU A 6 18.98 1.73 -9.77
N ILE A 7 17.67 1.94 -9.87
CA ILE A 7 17.08 2.94 -10.78
C ILE A 7 17.57 4.36 -10.46
N ILE A 8 17.65 4.73 -9.17
CA ILE A 8 18.16 6.05 -8.76
C ILE A 8 19.63 6.22 -9.18
N ALA A 9 20.44 5.18 -9.02
CA ALA A 9 21.85 5.20 -9.42
C ALA A 9 22.02 5.27 -10.94
N GLU A 10 21.23 4.51 -11.69
CA GLU A 10 21.23 4.50 -13.17
C GLU A 10 20.74 5.83 -13.76
N GLU A 11 19.69 6.43 -13.18
CA GLU A 11 19.17 7.73 -13.62
C GLU A 11 20.19 8.85 -13.37
N GLY A 12 20.87 8.83 -12.22
CA GLY A 12 22.08 9.59 -11.97
C GLY A 12 21.89 11.04 -11.51
N SER A 13 20.70 11.64 -11.58
CA SER A 13 20.47 13.05 -11.18
C SER A 13 20.43 13.25 -9.68
N PHE A 14 20.14 12.20 -8.91
CA PHE A 14 19.96 12.29 -7.46
C PHE A 14 21.05 11.55 -6.68
N GLU A 15 21.44 12.13 -5.55
CA GLU A 15 22.15 11.46 -4.47
C GLU A 15 21.12 10.91 -3.48
N LEU A 16 21.22 9.63 -3.14
CA LEU A 16 20.37 9.00 -2.14
C LEU A 16 20.94 9.24 -0.75
N ASN A 17 20.35 10.16 0.01
CA ASN A 17 20.80 10.50 1.37
C ASN A 17 20.36 9.45 2.39
N GLN A 18 19.11 9.01 2.29
CA GLN A 18 18.51 8.09 3.25
C GLN A 18 17.47 7.22 2.54
N ALA A 19 17.44 5.94 2.90
CA ALA A 19 16.42 4.99 2.46
C ALA A 19 16.01 4.14 3.65
N GLN A 20 14.72 4.07 3.92
CA GLN A 20 14.14 3.26 4.98
C GLN A 20 12.97 2.44 4.46
N THR A 21 12.79 1.25 5.03
CA THR A 21 11.66 0.37 4.75
C THR A 21 10.87 0.20 6.05
N PHE A 22 9.56 0.34 5.96
CA PHE A 22 8.64 0.15 7.06
C PHE A 22 7.56 -0.84 6.67
N ASP A 23 7.15 -1.67 7.61
CA ASP A 23 5.98 -2.51 7.44
C ASP A 23 4.79 -1.84 8.14
N ILE A 24 3.83 -1.38 7.34
CA ILE A 24 2.62 -0.70 7.82
C ILE A 24 1.44 -1.66 7.73
N ASN A 25 0.59 -1.74 8.76
CA ASN A 25 -0.61 -2.58 8.72
C ASN A 25 -1.51 -2.24 7.52
N TRP A 26 -2.19 -3.24 6.94
CA TRP A 26 -3.12 -2.98 5.84
C TRP A 26 -4.30 -2.10 6.25
N ASP A 27 -4.77 -2.26 7.49
CA ASP A 27 -5.73 -1.35 8.10
C ASP A 27 -4.94 -0.24 8.82
N PRO A 28 -5.05 1.02 8.37
CA PRO A 28 -4.32 2.14 8.98
C PRO A 28 -4.86 2.52 10.37
N PHE A 29 -6.03 2.00 10.77
CA PHE A 29 -6.61 2.20 12.10
C PHE A 29 -6.35 1.02 13.05
N ASP A 30 -5.63 0.00 12.57
CA ASP A 30 -5.24 -1.13 13.40
C ASP A 30 -3.91 -0.81 14.10
N ASP A 31 -4.04 -0.29 15.32
CA ASP A 31 -2.92 -0.01 16.22
C ASP A 31 -2.46 -1.27 16.99
N SER A 32 -3.06 -2.44 16.73
CA SER A 32 -2.66 -3.67 17.41
C SER A 32 -1.28 -4.12 16.95
N ILE A 33 -0.34 -4.08 17.89
CA ILE A 33 1.00 -4.64 17.73
C ILE A 33 0.87 -6.09 18.22
N ASP A 34 0.72 -7.01 17.27
CA ASP A 34 0.83 -8.47 17.43
C ASP A 34 -0.36 -9.25 18.02
N ASP A 35 -1.56 -8.67 18.14
CA ASP A 35 -2.78 -9.45 18.47
C ASP A 35 -3.57 -9.76 17.18
N PRO A 36 -4.12 -10.99 17.00
CA PRO A 36 -4.99 -11.28 15.87
C PRO A 36 -6.19 -10.34 15.91
N VAL A 37 -6.33 -9.52 14.85
CA VAL A 37 -7.31 -8.44 14.69
C VAL A 37 -8.66 -8.82 15.31
N ILE A 38 -8.93 -8.28 16.50
CA ILE A 38 -10.14 -8.53 17.30
C ILE A 38 -11.41 -8.10 16.52
N ASN A 39 -11.25 -7.30 15.47
CA ASN A 39 -12.32 -6.80 14.59
C ASN A 39 -12.00 -6.92 13.08
N ASN A 40 -11.56 -8.10 12.63
CA ASN A 40 -11.16 -8.39 11.24
C ASN A 40 -12.18 -7.95 10.16
N THR A 41 -13.47 -7.92 10.51
CA THR A 41 -14.57 -7.62 9.58
C THR A 41 -14.64 -6.12 9.31
N THR A 42 -14.38 -5.31 10.34
CA THR A 42 -14.29 -3.85 10.18
C THR A 42 -13.03 -3.47 9.41
N SER A 43 -11.88 -4.04 9.79
CA SER A 43 -10.59 -3.80 9.12
C SER A 43 -10.61 -4.19 7.65
N SER A 44 -11.09 -5.39 7.32
CA SER A 44 -11.22 -5.83 5.92
C SER A 44 -12.18 -4.98 5.10
N THR A 45 -13.24 -4.46 5.71
CA THR A 45 -14.17 -3.52 5.06
C THR A 45 -13.48 -2.18 4.77
N TYR A 46 -12.70 -1.65 5.70
CA TYR A 46 -11.93 -0.42 5.46
C TYR A 46 -10.90 -0.61 4.36
N VAL A 47 -10.18 -1.73 4.37
CA VAL A 47 -9.25 -2.11 3.30
C VAL A 47 -9.94 -2.15 1.95
N ALA A 48 -11.08 -2.84 1.86
CA ALA A 48 -11.84 -2.91 0.62
C ALA A 48 -12.29 -1.52 0.12
N LYS A 49 -12.68 -0.62 1.03
CA LYS A 49 -13.12 0.73 0.70
C LYS A 49 -12.01 1.60 0.12
N TYR A 50 -10.82 1.66 0.73
CA TYR A 50 -9.76 2.51 0.17
C TYR A 50 -9.17 1.90 -1.11
N ILE A 51 -9.09 0.57 -1.21
CA ILE A 51 -8.70 -0.09 -2.47
C ILE A 51 -9.71 0.21 -3.58
N ARG A 52 -11.01 0.18 -3.26
CA ARG A 52 -12.07 0.59 -4.19
C ARG A 52 -11.88 2.03 -4.67
N ALA A 53 -11.66 2.97 -3.75
CA ALA A 53 -11.46 4.37 -4.11
C ALA A 53 -10.30 4.59 -5.10
N VAL A 54 -9.23 3.80 -5.01
CA VAL A 54 -8.06 3.89 -5.92
C VAL A 54 -8.26 3.12 -7.24
N THR A 55 -8.93 1.96 -7.20
CA THR A 55 -8.94 1.01 -8.32
C THR A 55 -10.24 1.00 -9.12
N GLU A 56 -11.38 1.36 -8.55
CA GLU A 56 -12.68 1.38 -9.24
C GLU A 56 -12.68 2.24 -10.51
N PRO A 57 -12.08 3.45 -10.54
CA PRO A 57 -11.98 4.23 -11.78
C PRO A 57 -11.23 3.51 -12.92
N LEU A 58 -10.35 2.56 -12.59
CA LEU A 58 -9.62 1.75 -13.56
C LEU A 58 -10.40 0.49 -13.98
N LEU A 59 -11.28 -0.01 -13.11
CA LEU A 59 -12.03 -1.25 -13.33
C LEU A 59 -13.37 -1.00 -14.06
N VAL A 60 -14.05 0.11 -13.75
CA VAL A 60 -15.34 0.46 -14.38
C VAL A 60 -15.26 0.54 -15.91
N PRO A 61 -14.24 1.16 -16.54
CA PRO A 61 -14.14 1.20 -18.00
C PRO A 61 -14.00 -0.18 -18.65
N HIS A 62 -13.50 -1.18 -17.92
CA HIS A 62 -13.24 -2.52 -18.45
C HIS A 62 -14.37 -3.51 -18.16
N PHE A 63 -14.97 -3.43 -16.97
CA PHE A 63 -15.94 -4.41 -16.49
C PHE A 63 -17.36 -3.87 -16.29
N GLY A 64 -17.54 -2.54 -16.37
CA GLY A 64 -18.80 -1.85 -16.09
C GLY A 64 -19.07 -1.65 -14.60
N GLU A 65 -19.95 -0.71 -14.29
CA GLU A 65 -20.29 -0.32 -12.91
C GLU A 65 -21.10 -1.39 -12.17
N GLN A 66 -21.90 -2.17 -12.90
CA GLN A 66 -22.89 -3.10 -12.35
C GLN A 66 -22.28 -4.17 -11.41
N ILE A 67 -21.01 -4.52 -11.59
CA ILE A 67 -20.34 -5.55 -10.79
C ILE A 67 -19.52 -5.01 -9.62
N MET A 68 -19.31 -3.69 -9.51
CA MET A 68 -18.34 -3.12 -8.57
C MET A 68 -18.71 -3.43 -7.11
N ASP A 69 -20.00 -3.34 -6.77
CA ASP A 69 -20.46 -3.64 -5.42
C ASP A 69 -20.21 -5.11 -5.03
N ASP A 70 -20.53 -6.06 -5.91
CA ASP A 70 -20.27 -7.50 -5.66
C ASP A 70 -18.77 -7.80 -5.63
N LEU A 71 -18.00 -7.20 -6.54
CA LEU A 71 -16.55 -7.35 -6.62
C LEU A 71 -15.88 -6.93 -5.31
N PHE A 72 -16.17 -5.73 -4.81
CA PHE A 72 -15.56 -5.23 -3.58
C PHE A 72 -16.11 -5.91 -2.32
N SER A 73 -17.35 -6.41 -2.34
CA SER A 73 -17.88 -7.28 -1.28
C SER A 73 -17.10 -8.60 -1.18
N ARG A 74 -16.82 -9.26 -2.31
CA ARG A 74 -15.98 -10.46 -2.36
C ARG A 74 -14.54 -10.15 -1.97
N TYR A 75 -14.01 -9.02 -2.41
CA TYR A 75 -12.67 -8.56 -2.03
C TYR A 75 -12.55 -8.41 -0.51
N ALA A 76 -13.51 -7.76 0.16
CA ALA A 76 -13.52 -7.64 1.62
C ALA A 76 -13.49 -9.00 2.33
N LYS A 77 -14.30 -9.97 1.87
CA LYS A 77 -14.30 -11.34 2.41
C LYS A 77 -12.94 -12.03 2.25
N ASN A 78 -12.30 -11.84 1.09
CA ASN A 78 -10.96 -12.36 0.84
C ASN A 78 -9.93 -11.71 1.77
N VAL A 79 -9.97 -10.39 1.95
CA VAL A 79 -9.08 -9.67 2.89
C VAL A 79 -9.27 -10.19 4.31
N ALA A 80 -10.50 -10.33 4.80
CA ALA A 80 -10.80 -10.88 6.12
C ALA A 80 -10.19 -12.27 6.31
N THR A 81 -10.34 -13.13 5.30
CA THR A 81 -9.78 -14.49 5.30
C THR A 81 -8.24 -14.48 5.35
N HIS A 82 -7.60 -13.51 4.71
CA HIS A 82 -6.14 -13.37 4.73
C HIS A 82 -5.64 -12.84 6.07
N MET A 83 -6.31 -11.84 6.64
CA MET A 83 -5.98 -11.26 7.94
C MET A 83 -6.08 -12.29 9.07
N LEU A 84 -6.97 -13.28 8.96
CA LEU A 84 -7.07 -14.39 9.92
C LEU A 84 -5.85 -15.33 9.91
N LYS A 85 -5.13 -15.41 8.79
CA LYS A 85 -4.04 -16.39 8.62
C LYS A 85 -2.66 -15.82 8.92
N LYS A 86 -2.49 -14.51 8.77
CA LYS A 86 -1.20 -13.83 8.90
C LYS A 86 -1.37 -12.34 9.15
N THR A 87 -0.36 -11.74 9.76
CA THR A 87 -0.23 -10.29 9.82
C THR A 87 -0.06 -9.74 8.41
N CYS A 88 -0.98 -8.86 8.02
CA CYS A 88 -1.05 -8.31 6.67
C CYS A 88 -0.50 -6.88 6.70
N LYS A 89 0.71 -6.70 6.15
CA LYS A 89 1.42 -5.41 6.12
C LYS A 89 1.83 -5.02 4.70
N TYR A 90 1.94 -3.72 4.46
CA TYR A 90 2.55 -3.11 3.28
C TYR A 90 4.00 -2.75 3.58
N ALA A 91 4.90 -3.21 2.71
CA ALA A 91 6.26 -2.69 2.68
C ALA A 91 6.23 -1.29 2.05
N THR A 92 6.51 -0.28 2.86
CA THR A 92 6.57 1.12 2.47
C THR A 92 8.00 1.60 2.45
N PHE A 93 8.41 2.24 1.35
CA PHE A 93 9.75 2.79 1.20
C PHE A 93 9.71 4.30 1.36
N ILE A 94 10.55 4.84 2.26
CA ILE A 94 10.76 6.28 2.42
C ILE A 94 12.18 6.59 1.96
N LEU A 95 12.29 7.55 1.05
CA LEU A 95 13.54 7.93 0.39
C LEU A 95 13.75 9.43 0.54
N SER A 96 14.97 9.82 0.92
CA SER A 96 15.43 11.20 0.89
C SER A 96 16.45 11.34 -0.23
N LEU A 97 16.12 12.16 -1.23
CA LEU A 97 16.92 12.38 -2.43
C LEU A 97 17.40 13.83 -2.48
N LYS A 98 18.65 14.03 -2.86
CA LYS A 98 19.24 15.34 -3.11
C LYS A 98 19.62 15.47 -4.57
N LEU A 99 19.15 16.52 -5.23
CA LEU A 99 19.54 16.82 -6.61
C LEU A 99 21.04 17.11 -6.67
N LYS A 100 21.76 16.44 -7.55
CA LYS A 100 23.17 16.75 -7.83
C LYS A 100 23.23 18.05 -8.64
N GLY A 101 24.07 18.99 -8.23
CA GLY A 101 24.38 20.19 -9.03
C GLY A 101 23.68 21.51 -8.66
N LYS A 102 22.97 21.63 -7.53
CA LYS A 102 22.75 22.95 -6.90
C LYS A 102 23.74 23.15 -5.76
N SER A 103 24.86 23.79 -6.06
CA SER A 103 25.59 24.55 -5.04
C SER A 103 24.61 25.58 -4.48
N ALA A 104 24.43 25.60 -3.16
CA ALA A 104 23.85 26.77 -2.51
C ALA A 104 24.77 27.94 -2.85
N ILE A 105 24.22 28.94 -3.55
CA ILE A 105 24.87 30.25 -3.74
C ILE A 105 24.66 31.02 -2.44
#